data_AF-A0AAV5CS86-F1
#
_entry.id   AF-A0AAV5CS86-F1
#
_cell.length_a   1.000
_cell.length_b   1.000
_cell.length_c   1.000
_cell.angle_alpha   90.00
_cell.angle_beta   90.00
_cell.angle_gamma   90.00
#
_symmetry.space_group_name_H-M   'P 1'
#
loop_
_entity.id
_entity.type
_entity.pdbx_description
1 polymer ?
#
loop_
_entity_poly.entity_id
_entity_poly.type
_entity_poly.pdbx_seq_one_letter_code
_entity_poly.pdbx_strand_id
1 'polypeptide(L)'
;MELRSLDGLVAFLTYHFPYLPEAEATAYLDAAGADLLVAAHLIVIRRGLRDFCLYNNTAAVETALRCAAATARHPVNDPEQFVLGWRQLSNVLKELDSQLSSATPDYSHINRLMRDSGTSTAPPALDLKTPWELARARLAQLCPSGSGKELPPARAAMK
;
A
#
# COMPACT_ATOMS: atom_id res chain seq x y z
N MET A 1 -18.08 -8.28 2.30
CA MET A 1 -16.67 -8.53 2.71
C MET A 1 -15.80 -7.33 2.35
N GLU A 2 -16.03 -6.72 1.18
CA GLU A 2 -15.28 -5.57 0.67
C GLU A 2 -15.34 -4.31 1.54
N LEU A 3 -16.49 -3.99 2.15
CA LEU A 3 -16.63 -2.81 3.00
C LEU A 3 -15.62 -2.80 4.17
N ARG A 4 -15.39 -3.96 4.78
CA ARG A 4 -14.45 -4.08 5.90
C ARG A 4 -13.00 -3.93 5.45
N SER A 5 -12.65 -4.45 4.27
CA SER A 5 -11.33 -4.25 3.69
C SER A 5 -11.08 -2.77 3.37
N LEU A 6 -12.09 -2.08 2.86
CA LEU A 6 -12.02 -0.64 2.59
C LEU A 6 -11.84 0.15 3.89
N ASP A 7 -12.58 -0.18 4.95
CA ASP A 7 -12.45 0.46 6.27
C ASP A 7 -11.02 0.32 6.82
N GLY A 8 -10.38 -0.84 6.61
CA GLY A 8 -8.98 -1.06 6.96
C GLY A 8 -8.01 -0.17 6.18
N LEU A 9 -8.22 -0.02 4.87
CA LEU A 9 -7.41 0.86 4.02
C LEU A 9 -7.59 2.33 4.40
N VAL A 10 -8.82 2.75 4.70
CA VAL A 10 -9.12 4.10 5.19
C VAL A 10 -8.41 4.34 6.52
N ALA A 11 -8.49 3.41 7.48
CA ALA A 11 -7.80 3.53 8.76
C ALA A 11 -6.27 3.60 8.61
N PHE A 12 -5.68 2.88 7.67
CA PHE A 12 -4.26 3.00 7.35
C PHE A 12 -3.91 4.42 6.89
N LEU A 13 -4.67 4.96 5.94
CA LEU A 13 -4.43 6.29 5.39
C LEU A 13 -4.62 7.38 6.43
N THR A 14 -5.68 7.33 7.24
CA THR A 14 -5.93 8.33 8.28
C THR A 14 -4.92 8.27 9.41
N TYR A 15 -4.35 7.09 9.70
CA TYR A 15 -3.23 6.98 10.65
C TYR A 15 -1.96 7.66 10.12
N HIS A 16 -1.61 7.43 8.85
CA HIS A 16 -0.42 8.03 8.23
C HIS A 16 -0.58 9.50 7.86
N PHE A 17 -1.81 9.92 7.60
CA PHE A 17 -2.17 11.28 7.24
C PHE A 17 -3.25 11.77 8.22
N PRO A 18 -2.87 12.18 9.45
CA PRO A 18 -3.83 12.57 10.49
C PRO A 18 -4.72 13.75 10.10
N TYR A 19 -4.27 14.55 9.14
CA TYR A 19 -5.00 15.70 8.59
C TYR A 19 -6.00 15.30 7.48
N LEU A 20 -6.04 14.03 7.08
CA LEU A 20 -6.90 13.52 6.02
C LEU A 20 -8.21 12.98 6.62
N PRO A 21 -9.37 13.57 6.31
CA PRO A 21 -10.66 13.02 6.72
C PRO A 21 -10.93 11.67 6.04
N GLU A 22 -11.68 10.78 6.70
CA GLU A 22 -12.06 9.47 6.15
C GLU A 22 -12.71 9.58 4.77
N ALA A 23 -13.59 10.57 4.56
CA ALA A 23 -14.24 10.81 3.27
C ALA A 23 -13.24 11.12 2.14
N GLU A 24 -12.17 11.87 2.44
CA GLU A 24 -11.12 12.14 1.46
C GLU A 24 -10.25 10.90 1.23
N ALA A 25 -9.91 10.15 2.29
CA ALA A 25 -9.17 8.90 2.17
C ALA A 25 -9.89 7.90 1.25
N THR A 26 -11.19 7.74 1.41
CA THR A 26 -12.02 6.91 0.52
C THR A 26 -12.00 7.40 -0.92
N ALA A 27 -12.09 8.71 -1.16
CA ALA A 27 -12.04 9.27 -2.51
C ALA A 27 -10.66 9.07 -3.18
N TYR A 28 -9.56 9.15 -2.42
CA TYR A 28 -8.23 8.81 -2.95
C TYR A 28 -8.09 7.32 -3.25
N LEU A 29 -8.67 6.44 -2.42
CA LEU A 29 -8.69 4.99 -2.68
C LEU A 29 -9.52 4.65 -3.92
N ASP A 30 -10.67 5.28 -4.13
CA ASP A 30 -11.49 5.09 -5.32
C ASP A 30 -10.77 5.54 -6.60
N ALA A 31 -10.09 6.70 -6.53
CA ALA A 31 -9.26 7.19 -7.62
C ALA A 31 -8.08 6.25 -7.93
N ALA A 32 -7.50 5.63 -6.90
CA ALA A 32 -6.40 4.67 -7.00
C ALA A 32 -6.83 3.24 -7.36
N GLY A 33 -8.13 2.98 -7.54
CA GLY A 33 -8.63 1.62 -7.79
C GLY A 33 -8.39 0.67 -6.61
N ALA A 34 -8.51 1.17 -5.38
CA ALA A 34 -8.21 0.49 -4.13
C ALA A 34 -6.74 0.06 -3.93
N ASP A 35 -5.79 0.59 -4.72
CA ASP A 35 -4.35 0.43 -4.45
C ASP A 35 -3.89 1.43 -3.38
N LEU A 36 -3.54 0.91 -2.21
CA LEU A 36 -3.15 1.69 -1.03
C LEU A 36 -1.93 2.58 -1.28
N LEU A 37 -0.91 2.06 -1.98
CA LEU A 37 0.34 2.78 -2.20
C LEU A 37 0.16 3.85 -3.27
N VAL A 38 -0.64 3.56 -4.30
CA VAL A 38 -1.03 4.56 -5.30
C VAL A 38 -1.85 5.69 -4.66
N ALA A 39 -2.78 5.37 -3.76
CA ALA A 39 -3.55 6.36 -3.00
C ALA A 39 -2.65 7.24 -2.13
N ALA A 40 -1.68 6.64 -1.42
CA ALA A 40 -0.70 7.36 -0.62
C ALA A 40 0.16 8.31 -1.48
N HIS A 41 0.62 7.86 -2.66
CA HIS A 41 1.33 8.72 -3.62
C HIS A 41 0.46 9.88 -4.11
N LEU A 42 -0.81 9.64 -4.43
CA LEU A 42 -1.76 10.68 -4.82
C LEU A 42 -1.89 11.75 -3.74
N ILE A 43 -2.02 11.34 -2.47
CA ILE A 43 -2.09 12.26 -1.32
C ILE A 43 -0.81 13.09 -1.23
N VAL A 44 0.36 12.45 -1.30
CA VAL A 44 1.67 13.11 -1.24
C VAL A 44 1.83 14.17 -2.33
N ILE A 45 1.50 13.83 -3.57
CA ILE A 45 1.61 14.75 -4.72
C ILE A 45 0.62 15.91 -4.57
N ARG A 46 -0.64 15.64 -4.23
CA ARG A 46 -1.70 16.66 -4.15
C ARG A 46 -1.52 17.60 -2.95
N ARG A 47 -0.94 17.09 -1.86
CA ARG A 47 -0.66 17.87 -0.64
C ARG A 47 0.73 18.51 -0.63
N GLY A 48 1.56 18.25 -1.64
CA GLY A 48 2.88 18.86 -1.78
C GLY A 48 3.90 18.36 -0.75
N LEU A 49 3.74 17.14 -0.26
CA LEU A 49 4.61 16.55 0.78
C LEU A 49 5.88 15.97 0.16
N ARG A 50 6.73 16.85 -0.38
CA ARG A 50 7.87 16.47 -1.23
C ARG A 50 8.86 15.49 -0.56
N ASP A 51 8.91 15.46 0.77
CA ASP A 51 9.83 14.62 1.54
C ASP A 51 9.16 13.38 2.17
N PHE A 52 7.86 13.16 1.91
CA PHE A 52 7.14 12.03 2.48
C PHE A 52 7.35 10.75 1.67
N CYS A 53 7.95 9.75 2.31
CA CYS A 53 8.03 8.38 1.82
C CYS A 53 7.59 7.43 2.93
N LEU A 54 6.67 6.50 2.66
CA LEU A 54 6.22 5.50 3.65
C LEU A 54 7.37 4.65 4.18
N TYR A 55 8.38 4.37 3.35
CA TYR A 55 9.54 3.56 3.75
C TYR A 55 10.53 4.28 4.68
N ASN A 56 10.40 5.59 4.90
CA ASN A 56 11.26 6.32 5.85
C ASN A 56 10.92 5.97 7.31
N ASN A 57 9.72 5.46 7.58
CA ASN A 57 9.31 5.06 8.93
C ASN A 57 8.50 3.76 8.89
N THR A 58 9.22 2.64 8.78
CA THR A 58 8.63 1.30 8.72
C THR A 58 7.85 0.95 9.99
N ALA A 59 8.26 1.43 11.17
CA ALA A 59 7.55 1.20 12.43
C ALA A 59 6.16 1.86 12.46
N ALA A 60 6.03 3.08 11.90
CA ALA A 60 4.73 3.73 11.74
C ALA A 60 3.85 2.95 10.76
N VAL A 61 4.42 2.43 9.66
CA VAL A 61 3.69 1.60 8.70
C VAL A 61 3.20 0.30 9.31
N GLU A 62 4.02 -0.37 10.10
CA GLU A 62 3.59 -1.58 10.81
C GLU A 62 2.45 -1.29 11.78
N THR A 63 2.52 -0.18 12.50
CA THR A 63 1.44 0.23 13.40
C THR A 63 0.14 0.53 12.62
N ALA A 64 0.25 1.22 11.49
CA ALA A 64 -0.88 1.47 10.60
C ALA A 64 -1.48 0.17 10.03
N LEU A 65 -0.64 -0.81 9.66
CA LEU A 65 -1.07 -2.13 9.19
C LEU A 65 -1.82 -2.89 10.29
N ARG A 66 -1.37 -2.82 11.56
CA ARG A 66 -2.09 -3.41 12.70
C ARG A 66 -3.44 -2.75 12.90
N CYS A 67 -3.50 -1.42 12.85
CA CYS A 67 -4.75 -0.66 12.93
C CYS A 67 -5.71 -1.04 11.79
N ALA A 68 -5.20 -1.14 10.55
CA ALA A 68 -5.98 -1.55 9.39
C ALA A 68 -6.55 -2.96 9.55
N ALA A 69 -5.74 -3.92 10.01
CA ALA A 69 -6.17 -5.30 10.24
C ALA A 69 -7.27 -5.40 11.31
N ALA A 70 -7.12 -4.63 12.41
CA ALA A 70 -8.10 -4.56 13.47
C ALA A 70 -9.44 -3.97 12.98
N THR A 71 -9.38 -2.85 12.26
CA THR A 71 -10.57 -2.18 11.69
C THR A 71 -11.27 -3.05 10.65
N ALA A 72 -10.51 -3.74 9.80
CA ALA A 72 -11.06 -4.65 8.80
C ALA A 72 -11.68 -5.93 9.39
N ARG A 73 -11.56 -6.14 10.71
CA ARG A 73 -12.05 -7.34 11.41
C ARG A 73 -11.64 -8.62 10.66
N HIS A 74 -10.38 -8.66 10.22
CA HIS A 74 -9.87 -9.79 9.43
C HIS A 74 -10.07 -11.09 10.24
N PRO A 75 -10.67 -12.14 9.64
CA PRO A 75 -11.06 -13.36 10.36
C PRO A 75 -9.88 -14.25 10.77
N VAL A 76 -8.66 -13.93 10.31
CA VAL A 76 -7.43 -14.59 10.74
C VAL A 76 -6.93 -13.81 11.95
N ASN A 77 -7.15 -14.38 13.13
CA ASN A 77 -6.67 -13.91 14.41
C ASN A 77 -5.16 -13.63 14.34
N ASP A 78 -4.80 -12.36 14.26
CA ASP A 78 -3.69 -11.66 14.92
C ASP A 78 -3.17 -10.54 13.97
N PRO A 79 -3.25 -9.25 14.36
CA PRO A 79 -2.70 -8.16 13.57
C PRO A 79 -1.20 -8.32 13.27
N GLU A 80 -0.45 -9.08 14.08
CA GLU A 80 0.94 -9.45 13.79
C GLU A 80 1.07 -10.39 12.59
N GLN A 81 0.13 -11.32 12.38
CA GLN A 81 0.16 -12.21 11.21
C GLN A 81 -0.09 -11.43 9.91
N PHE A 82 -0.93 -10.40 9.97
CA PHE A 82 -1.12 -9.49 8.85
C PHE A 82 0.18 -8.74 8.53
N VAL A 83 0.83 -8.13 9.53
CA VAL A 83 2.12 -7.45 9.35
C VAL A 83 3.21 -8.41 8.84
N LEU A 84 3.25 -9.64 9.35
CA LEU A 84 4.19 -10.66 8.91
C LEU A 84 4.00 -11.02 7.43
N GLY A 85 2.75 -11.22 6.99
CA GLY A 85 2.44 -11.47 5.59
C GLY A 85 2.88 -10.30 4.69
N TRP A 86 2.66 -9.06 5.13
CA TRP A 86 3.16 -7.87 4.43
C TRP A 86 4.68 -7.81 4.35
N ARG A 87 5.39 -8.11 5.45
CA ARG A 87 6.85 -8.20 5.48
C ARG A 87 7.35 -9.25 4.47
N GLN A 88 6.77 -10.45 4.48
CA GLN A 88 7.14 -11.53 3.58
C GLN A 88 6.94 -11.14 2.11
N LEU A 89 5.75 -10.62 1.76
CA LEU A 89 5.45 -10.16 0.41
C LEU A 89 6.39 -9.04 -0.04
N SER A 90 6.65 -8.06 0.82
CA SER A 90 7.50 -6.91 0.51
C SER A 90 8.91 -7.28 0.05
N ASN A 91 9.48 -8.35 0.63
CA ASN A 91 10.81 -8.83 0.29
C ASN A 91 10.84 -9.63 -1.01
N VAL A 92 9.75 -10.35 -1.31
CA VAL A 92 9.64 -11.18 -2.51
C VAL A 92 9.18 -10.38 -3.73
N LEU A 93 8.63 -9.18 -3.53
CA LEU A 93 8.13 -8.32 -4.60
C LEU A 93 9.21 -7.92 -5.64
N LYS A 94 10.49 -7.76 -5.25
CA LYS A 94 11.57 -7.50 -6.23
C LYS A 94 11.75 -8.64 -7.22
N GLU A 95 11.76 -9.86 -6.70
CA GLU A 95 11.92 -11.06 -7.50
C GLU A 95 10.67 -11.30 -8.35
N LEU A 96 9.47 -11.14 -7.77
CA LEU A 96 8.21 -11.25 -8.51
C LEU A 96 8.13 -10.26 -9.65
N ASP A 97 8.50 -8.99 -9.43
CA ASP A 97 8.51 -7.96 -10.48
C ASP A 97 9.46 -8.33 -11.61
N SER A 98 10.65 -8.86 -11.28
CA SER A 98 11.64 -9.32 -12.25
C SER A 98 11.12 -10.50 -13.09
N GLN A 99 10.45 -11.47 -12.46
CA GLN A 99 9.87 -12.64 -13.14
C GLN A 99 8.67 -12.28 -14.01
N LEU A 100 7.79 -11.41 -13.51
CA LEU A 100 6.59 -10.96 -14.22
C LEU A 100 6.89 -10.01 -15.37
N SER A 101 7.98 -9.23 -15.28
CA SER A 101 8.46 -8.37 -16.36
C SER A 101 9.22 -9.13 -17.45
N SER A 102 9.53 -10.41 -17.23
CA SER A 102 10.23 -11.23 -18.22
C SER A 102 9.32 -11.62 -19.39
N ALA A 103 9.91 -11.82 -20.58
CA ALA A 103 9.16 -12.20 -21.79
C ALA A 103 8.48 -13.59 -21.68
N THR A 104 8.91 -14.41 -20.73
CA THR A 104 8.35 -15.74 -20.44
C THR A 104 8.28 -15.95 -18.93
N PRO A 105 7.20 -15.49 -18.26
CA PRO A 105 7.07 -15.61 -16.81
C PRO A 105 7.07 -17.06 -16.36
N ASP A 106 7.98 -17.43 -15.44
CA ASP A 106 7.96 -18.74 -14.80
C ASP A 106 6.99 -18.73 -13.61
N TYR A 107 5.73 -19.03 -13.89
CA TYR A 107 4.68 -19.13 -12.88
C TYR A 107 4.97 -20.21 -11.83
N SER A 108 5.76 -21.25 -12.16
CA SER A 108 6.12 -22.29 -11.20
C SER A 108 7.11 -21.76 -10.16
N HIS A 109 8.04 -20.91 -10.61
CA HIS A 109 8.98 -20.21 -9.75
C HIS A 109 8.26 -19.15 -8.89
N ILE A 110 7.37 -18.36 -9.49
CA ILE A 110 6.52 -17.38 -8.77
C ILE A 110 5.69 -18.05 -7.66
N ASN A 111 5.03 -19.17 -7.97
CA ASN A 111 4.24 -19.90 -6.97
C ASN A 111 5.10 -20.49 -5.86
N ARG A 112 6.33 -20.91 -6.17
CA ARG A 112 7.29 -21.41 -5.19
C ARG A 112 7.76 -20.29 -4.26
N LEU A 113 8.11 -19.13 -4.81
CA LEU A 113 8.50 -17.94 -4.05
C LEU A 113 7.39 -17.50 -3.07
N MET A 114 6.12 -17.48 -3.51
CA MET A 114 5.00 -17.14 -2.63
C MET A 114 4.77 -18.18 -1.53
N ARG A 115 5.13 -19.45 -1.76
CA ARG A 115 4.99 -20.52 -0.77
C ARG A 115 6.12 -20.48 0.25
N ASP A 116 7.34 -20.27 -0.23
CA ASP A 116 8.54 -20.32 0.59
C ASP A 116 8.69 -19.06 1.46
N SER A 117 8.05 -17.94 1.08
CA SER A 117 8.03 -16.71 1.86
C SER A 117 7.46 -16.90 3.28
N GLY A 118 6.58 -17.90 3.47
CA GLY A 118 6.00 -18.26 4.77
C GLY A 118 6.89 -19.08 5.69
N THR A 119 8.02 -19.61 5.20
CA THR A 119 8.84 -20.61 5.92
C THR A 119 10.07 -20.06 6.63
N SER A 120 10.34 -18.76 6.52
CA SER A 120 11.50 -18.14 7.17
C SER A 120 11.38 -18.13 8.70
N THR A 121 12.36 -18.71 9.39
CA THR A 121 12.42 -18.85 10.86
C THR A 121 12.65 -17.51 11.58
N ALA A 122 13.04 -16.46 10.86
CA ALA A 122 13.15 -15.10 11.38
C ALA A 122 12.20 -14.17 10.60
N PRO A 123 11.40 -13.32 11.27
CA PRO A 123 10.49 -12.40 10.59
C PRO A 123 11.30 -11.36 9.82
N PRO A 124 11.17 -11.30 8.49
CA PRO A 124 11.96 -10.37 7.68
C PRO A 124 11.55 -8.92 7.98
N ALA A 125 12.48 -7.97 7.80
CA ALA A 125 12.17 -6.56 7.93
C ALA A 125 11.22 -6.12 6.80
N LEU A 126 10.39 -5.12 7.08
CA LEU A 126 9.45 -4.57 6.09
C LEU A 126 10.23 -3.73 5.05
N ASP A 127 10.26 -4.17 3.78
CA ASP A 127 10.91 -3.43 2.67
C ASP A 127 9.86 -2.75 1.79
N LEU A 128 9.59 -1.47 2.07
CA LEU A 128 8.61 -0.68 1.31
C LEU A 128 9.22 0.09 0.14
N LYS A 129 10.53 0.03 -0.09
CA LYS A 129 11.15 0.81 -1.16
C LYS A 129 10.65 0.35 -2.53
N THR A 130 10.70 -0.94 -2.79
CA THR A 130 10.24 -1.51 -4.09
C THR A 130 8.75 -1.36 -4.30
N PRO A 131 7.88 -1.72 -3.32
CA PRO A 131 6.44 -1.51 -3.46
C PRO A 131 6.08 -0.03 -3.72
N TRP A 132 6.77 0.91 -3.05
CA TRP A 132 6.55 2.34 -3.23
C TRP A 132 6.94 2.81 -4.64
N GLU A 133 8.07 2.36 -5.17
CA GLU A 133 8.51 2.68 -6.52
C GLU A 133 7.60 2.08 -7.60
N LEU A 134 7.16 0.84 -7.41
CA LEU A 134 6.22 0.18 -8.31
C LEU A 134 4.87 0.92 -8.34
N ALA A 135 4.38 1.34 -7.18
CA ALA A 135 3.16 2.14 -7.07
C ALA A 135 3.32 3.52 -7.75
N ARG A 136 4.50 4.14 -7.67
CA ARG A 136 4.82 5.38 -8.39
C ARG A 136 4.73 5.18 -9.91
N ALA A 137 5.26 4.07 -10.42
CA ALA A 137 5.17 3.74 -11.84
C ALA A 137 3.71 3.49 -12.28
N ARG A 138 2.92 2.76 -11.49
CA ARG A 138 1.48 2.56 -11.73
C ARG A 138 0.70 3.86 -11.74
N LEU A 139 1.01 4.77 -10.81
CA LEU A 139 0.38 6.08 -10.79
C LEU A 139 0.68 6.89 -12.06
N ALA A 140 1.91 6.82 -12.58
CA ALA A 140 2.26 7.46 -13.85
C ALA A 140 1.47 6.89 -15.03
N GLN A 141 1.15 5.59 -15.00
CA GLN A 141 0.29 4.93 -16.01
C GLN A 141 -1.20 5.28 -15.86
N LEU A 142 -1.67 5.55 -14.63
CA LEU A 142 -3.05 5.95 -14.33
C LEU A 142 -3.31 7.44 -14.60
N CYS A 143 -2.28 8.27 -14.55
CA CYS A 143 -2.34 9.70 -14.86
C CYS A 143 -1.45 10.08 -16.06
N PRO A 144 -1.64 9.46 -17.26
CA PRO A 144 -0.90 9.82 -18.44
C PRO A 144 -1.50 11.12 -18.99
N SER A 145 -1.10 12.26 -18.42
CA SER A 145 -1.47 13.59 -18.91
C SER A 145 -2.98 13.80 -19.14
N GLY A 146 -3.75 13.98 -18.06
CA GLY A 146 -5.01 14.74 -18.14
C GLY A 146 -6.35 13.97 -18.19
N SER A 147 -6.44 12.72 -17.72
CA SER A 147 -7.72 12.00 -17.67
C SER A 147 -8.40 12.06 -16.29
N GLY A 148 -9.21 13.10 -16.09
CA GLY A 148 -10.66 12.97 -15.93
C GLY A 148 -11.30 12.05 -14.87
N LYS A 149 -10.62 11.64 -13.79
CA LYS A 149 -11.35 11.33 -12.55
C LYS A 149 -11.29 12.58 -11.67
N GLU A 150 -12.45 13.12 -11.31
CA GLU A 150 -12.59 14.24 -10.37
C GLU A 150 -11.98 13.84 -9.03
N LEU A 151 -10.66 14.02 -8.92
CA LEU A 151 -9.91 13.82 -7.70
C LEU A 151 -10.45 14.82 -6.67
N PRO A 152 -10.66 14.39 -5.42
CA PRO A 152 -11.22 15.25 -4.38
C PRO A 152 -10.43 16.57 -4.30
N PRO A 153 -11.12 17.71 -4.07
CA PRO A 153 -10.48 19.01 -4.04
C PRO A 153 -9.44 19.04 -2.92
N ALA A 154 -8.24 19.53 -3.23
CA ALA A 154 -7.21 19.76 -2.23
C ALA A 154 -7.70 20.85 -1.27
N ARG A 155 -8.23 20.48 -0.10
CA ARG A 155 -8.48 21.47 0.95
C ARG A 155 -7.15 22.09 1.34
N ALA A 156 -7.04 23.42 1.31
CA ALA A 156 -5.84 24.11 1.76
C ALA A 156 -5.44 23.62 3.16
N ALA A 157 -4.15 23.38 3.38
CA ALA A 157 -3.63 23.09 4.71
C ALA A 157 -4.08 24.21 5.66
N MET A 158 -4.92 23.87 6.64
CA MET A 158 -5.26 24.80 7.71
C MET A 158 -3.98 25.08 8.50
N LYS A 159 -3.65 26.35 8.55
CA LYS A 159 -2.42 26.93 9.07
C LYS A 159 -2.37 26.88 10.59
#